data_AF-A0A7C6TXM6-F1
#
_entry.id   AF-A0A7C6TXM6-F1
#
_cell.length_a   1.000
_cell.length_b   1.000
_cell.length_c   1.000
_cell.angle_alpha   90.00
_cell.angle_beta   90.00
_cell.angle_gamma   90.00
#
_symmetry.space_group_name_H-M   'P 1'
#
loop_
_entity.id
_entity.type
_entity.pdbx_description
1 polymer ?
#
loop_
_entity_poly.entity_id
_entity_poly.type
_entity_poly.pdbx_seq_one_letter_code
_entity_poly.pdbx_strand_id
1 'polypeptide(L)'
;MKRFLLICLTAAMLLGLVACGGADSGDTLTLSFLRLGNDEAERTFWQEVIAEYEAANEGVKIAYDEAAIGDAMDTKLTNLFTGNAGPDIIGHGILSIASRVEAGHYVPLTEQYEKWEGKDDIFPQLVDLGTYKGEIYGIAYSPAPYVFAYR
;
A
#
# COMPACT_ATOMS: atom_id res chain seq x y z
N MET A 1 -24.70 5.34 -6.94
CA MET A 1 -23.43 4.69 -7.35
C MET A 1 -22.77 4.08 -6.10
N LYS A 2 -23.42 3.09 -5.49
CA LYS A 2 -23.09 2.54 -4.15
C LYS A 2 -23.13 0.99 -4.17
N ARG A 3 -22.68 0.39 -5.26
CA ARG A 3 -22.82 -1.07 -5.52
C ARG A 3 -21.60 -1.65 -6.23
N PHE A 4 -20.40 -1.26 -5.80
CA PHE A 4 -19.17 -1.83 -6.34
C PHE A 4 -18.21 -2.35 -5.26
N LEU A 5 -18.66 -2.46 -4.01
CA LEU A 5 -17.82 -2.90 -2.90
C LEU A 5 -18.43 -4.14 -2.23
N LEU A 6 -18.35 -5.28 -2.89
CA LEU A 6 -18.68 -6.57 -2.29
C LEU A 6 -18.08 -7.67 -3.16
N ILE A 7 -17.41 -8.64 -2.49
CA ILE A 7 -16.79 -9.88 -3.00
C ILE A 7 -15.31 -9.61 -3.34
N CYS A 8 -14.27 -10.22 -2.71
CA CYS A 8 -14.14 -11.57 -2.15
C CYS A 8 -12.91 -11.64 -1.22
N LEU A 9 -13.07 -12.22 -0.02
CA LEU A 9 -11.94 -12.79 0.71
C LEU A 9 -12.40 -14.01 1.51
N THR A 10 -12.50 -15.15 0.81
CA THR A 10 -12.73 -16.46 1.44
C THR A 10 -11.78 -17.50 0.88
N ALA A 11 -10.47 -17.34 1.09
CA ALA A 11 -9.49 -18.39 0.79
C ALA A 11 -8.15 -18.21 1.53
N ALA A 12 -8.17 -18.09 2.86
CA ALA A 12 -6.96 -18.26 3.67
C ALA A 12 -7.30 -18.74 5.09
N MET A 13 -8.07 -19.83 5.18
CA MET A 13 -8.13 -20.63 6.40
C MET A 13 -7.43 -21.96 6.13
N LEU A 14 -6.63 -22.39 7.10
CA LEU A 14 -5.94 -23.68 7.26
C LEU A 14 -4.44 -23.65 6.96
N LEU A 15 -3.64 -23.32 7.98
CA LEU A 15 -2.61 -24.21 8.54
C LEU A 15 -1.88 -23.53 9.71
N GLY A 16 -2.14 -23.98 10.95
CA GLY A 16 -1.32 -23.62 12.11
C GLY A 16 -2.03 -23.48 13.45
N LEU A 17 -2.81 -24.49 13.90
CA LEU A 17 -3.15 -24.61 15.32
C LEU A 17 -2.06 -25.46 16.01
N VAL A 18 -1.21 -24.82 16.83
CA VAL A 18 -0.61 -25.45 18.01
C VAL A 18 -0.93 -24.56 19.20
N ALA A 19 -1.75 -25.11 20.09
CA ALA A 19 -2.26 -24.48 21.29
C ALA A 19 -1.19 -24.30 22.37
N CYS A 20 -1.27 -23.20 23.12
CA CYS A 20 -1.24 -23.20 24.59
C CYS A 20 -1.42 -21.78 25.18
N GLY A 21 -2.59 -21.55 25.80
CA GLY A 21 -2.68 -20.83 27.07
C GLY A 21 -2.88 -19.30 27.04
N GLY A 22 -4.12 -18.88 27.34
CA GLY A 22 -4.37 -17.64 28.10
C GLY A 22 -5.12 -16.54 27.35
N ALA A 23 -6.37 -16.33 27.78
CA ALA A 23 -7.19 -15.12 27.63
C ALA A 23 -7.39 -14.53 26.22
N ASP A 24 -8.65 -14.55 25.77
CA ASP A 24 -9.19 -13.78 24.65
C ASP A 24 -8.78 -12.30 24.72
N SER A 25 -7.76 -11.95 23.95
CA SER A 25 -7.57 -10.62 23.38
C SER A 25 -7.03 -10.84 21.97
N GLY A 26 -7.91 -10.89 20.98
CA GLY A 26 -7.52 -11.03 19.58
C GLY A 26 -6.54 -9.93 19.21
N ASP A 27 -5.30 -10.29 18.91
CA ASP A 27 -4.22 -9.35 18.63
C ASP A 27 -4.59 -8.46 17.44
N THR A 28 -4.71 -7.16 17.69
CA THR A 28 -4.92 -6.15 16.65
C THR A 28 -3.72 -6.13 15.70
N LEU A 29 -3.93 -6.44 14.42
CA LEU A 29 -2.94 -6.28 13.38
C LEU A 29 -2.75 -4.78 13.08
N THR A 30 -1.58 -4.24 13.38
CA THR A 30 -1.24 -2.85 13.02
C THR A 30 -0.35 -2.84 11.78
N LEU A 31 -0.82 -2.21 10.71
CA LEU A 31 -0.08 -1.99 9.46
C LEU A 31 0.44 -0.56 9.43
N SER A 32 1.73 -0.38 9.15
CA SER A 32 2.35 0.93 8.97
C SER A 32 2.19 1.41 7.53
N PHE A 33 1.73 2.65 7.35
CA PHE A 33 1.54 3.27 6.04
C PHE A 33 2.30 4.59 5.97
N LEU A 34 3.36 4.62 5.16
CA LEU A 34 4.08 5.86 4.86
C LEU A 34 3.74 6.37 3.46
N ARG A 35 3.31 7.64 3.37
CA ARG A 35 2.96 8.28 2.11
C ARG A 35 3.83 9.51 1.77
N LEU A 36 4.19 9.65 0.50
CA LEU A 36 4.81 10.81 -0.11
C LEU A 36 3.79 11.94 -0.29
N GLY A 37 4.14 13.14 0.17
CA GLY A 37 3.29 14.32 0.22
C GLY A 37 2.86 14.62 1.65
N ASN A 38 2.48 15.87 1.94
CA ASN A 38 2.04 16.28 3.29
C ASN A 38 1.08 17.47 3.27
N ASP A 39 0.39 17.71 2.15
CA ASP A 39 -0.69 18.69 2.11
C ASP A 39 -1.90 18.22 2.93
N GLU A 40 -2.69 19.17 3.41
CA GLU A 40 -3.81 18.92 4.31
C GLU A 40 -4.99 18.20 3.64
N ALA A 41 -5.21 18.47 2.36
CA ALA A 41 -6.32 17.87 1.63
C ALA A 41 -6.09 16.36 1.45
N GLU A 42 -4.91 15.94 0.98
CA GLU A 42 -4.58 14.52 0.83
C GLU A 42 -4.49 13.81 2.18
N ARG A 43 -3.94 14.46 3.22
CA ARG A 43 -3.93 13.88 4.58
C ARG A 43 -5.34 13.57 5.06
N THR A 44 -6.26 14.52 4.91
CA THR A 44 -7.66 14.34 5.33
C THR A 44 -8.32 13.20 4.56
N PHE A 45 -8.15 13.18 3.23
CA PHE A 45 -8.67 12.11 2.39
C PHE A 45 -8.16 10.72 2.82
N TRP A 46 -6.86 10.57 3.06
CA TRP A 46 -6.31 9.28 3.48
C TRP A 46 -6.76 8.86 4.88
N GLN A 47 -6.92 9.80 5.80
CA GLN A 47 -7.48 9.50 7.12
C GLN A 47 -8.93 9.00 7.04
N GLU A 48 -9.74 9.56 6.14
CA GLU A 48 -11.11 9.08 5.89
C GLU A 48 -11.11 7.66 5.30
N VAL A 49 -10.30 7.42 4.25
CA VAL A 49 -10.16 6.08 3.63
C VAL A 49 -9.70 5.03 4.64
N ILE A 50 -8.73 5.38 5.49
CA ILE A 50 -8.23 4.51 6.56
C ILE A 50 -9.33 4.22 7.58
N ALA A 51 -10.09 5.22 8.01
CA ALA A 51 -11.18 5.03 8.96
C ALA A 51 -12.27 4.10 8.39
N GLU A 52 -12.61 4.25 7.11
CA GLU A 52 -13.56 3.35 6.43
C GLU A 52 -13.00 1.92 6.32
N TYR A 53 -11.72 1.77 5.99
CA TYR A 53 -11.07 0.47 5.93
C TYR A 53 -11.02 -0.23 7.29
N GLU A 54 -10.62 0.47 8.35
CA GLU A 54 -10.61 -0.08 9.72
C GLU A 54 -12.01 -0.46 10.20
N ALA A 55 -13.04 0.33 9.85
CA ALA A 55 -14.43 0.01 10.20
C ALA A 55 -14.95 -1.22 9.47
N ALA A 56 -14.46 -1.49 8.25
CA ALA A 56 -14.82 -2.66 7.46
C ALA A 56 -13.99 -3.91 7.81
N ASN A 57 -12.88 -3.76 8.53
CA ASN A 57 -11.94 -4.84 8.84
C ASN A 57 -11.63 -4.85 10.35
N GLU A 58 -12.48 -5.51 11.13
CA GLU A 58 -12.28 -5.65 12.57
C GLU A 58 -10.91 -6.29 12.89
N GLY A 59 -10.22 -5.74 13.90
CA GLY A 59 -8.89 -6.20 14.30
C GLY A 59 -7.75 -5.64 13.46
N VAL A 60 -7.99 -4.76 12.49
CA VAL A 60 -6.94 -4.05 11.74
C VAL A 60 -6.83 -2.59 12.18
N LYS A 61 -5.60 -2.11 12.29
CA LYS A 61 -5.24 -0.71 12.49
C LYS A 61 -4.20 -0.26 11.48
N ILE A 62 -4.30 0.98 11.00
CA ILE A 62 -3.33 1.58 10.09
C ILE A 62 -2.63 2.74 10.80
N ALA A 63 -1.33 2.57 11.06
CA ALA A 63 -0.46 3.62 11.55
C ALA A 63 0.00 4.49 10.37
N TYR A 64 -0.76 5.54 10.09
CA TYR A 64 -0.50 6.48 9.00
C TYR A 64 0.60 7.49 9.36
N ASP A 65 1.55 7.66 8.45
CA ASP A 65 2.60 8.64 8.51
C ASP A 65 2.88 9.17 7.09
N GLU A 66 3.54 10.31 7.00
CA GLU A 66 3.85 10.91 5.70
C GLU A 66 5.15 11.71 5.71
N ALA A 67 5.61 12.10 4.53
CA ALA A 67 6.79 12.95 4.37
C ALA A 67 6.66 13.86 3.15
N ALA A 68 7.25 15.05 3.25
CA ALA A 68 7.28 15.98 2.14
C ALA A 68 7.98 15.40 0.90
N ILE A 69 7.60 15.94 -0.27
CA ILE A 69 8.16 15.51 -1.56
C ILE A 69 9.67 15.78 -1.63
N GLY A 70 10.41 14.88 -2.27
CA GLY A 70 11.86 14.96 -2.45
C GLY A 70 12.64 14.26 -1.34
N ASP A 71 13.79 14.83 -0.98
CA ASP A 71 14.78 14.20 -0.08
C ASP A 71 14.20 13.81 1.29
N ALA A 72 13.18 14.53 1.77
CA ALA A 72 12.55 14.23 3.05
C ALA A 72 11.91 12.83 3.07
N MET A 73 11.15 12.47 2.03
CA MET A 73 10.58 11.13 1.89
C MET A 73 11.67 10.07 1.76
N ASP A 74 12.66 10.30 0.89
CA ASP A 74 13.68 9.29 0.63
C ASP A 74 14.60 9.04 1.82
N THR A 75 14.93 10.09 2.57
CA THR A 75 15.70 9.99 3.82
C THR A 75 14.92 9.22 4.88
N LYS A 76 13.64 9.59 5.09
CA LYS A 76 12.79 8.92 6.08
C LYS A 76 12.62 7.43 5.78
N LEU A 77 12.26 7.11 4.54
CA LEU A 77 12.05 5.73 4.12
C LEU A 77 13.34 4.89 4.22
N THR A 78 14.49 5.45 3.84
CA THR A 78 15.79 4.75 3.97
C THR A 78 16.18 4.51 5.42
N ASN A 79 15.94 5.49 6.31
CA ASN A 79 16.20 5.33 7.74
C ASN A 79 15.31 4.25 8.36
N LEU A 80 14.04 4.20 7.98
CA LEU A 80 13.10 3.17 8.42
C LEU A 80 13.57 1.76 8.01
N PHE A 81 13.93 1.56 6.74
CA PHE A 81 14.47 0.27 6.30
C PHE A 81 15.78 -0.10 6.99
N THR A 82 16.72 0.84 7.11
CA THR A 82 18.01 0.61 7.79
C THR A 82 17.81 0.26 9.27
N GLY A 83 16.79 0.85 9.90
CA GLY A 83 16.40 0.59 11.29
C GLY A 83 15.55 -0.67 11.48
N ASN A 84 15.35 -1.49 10.44
CA ASN A 84 14.47 -2.66 10.46
C ASN A 84 13.02 -2.34 10.87
N ALA A 85 12.55 -1.17 10.44
CA ALA A 85 11.21 -0.63 10.69
C ALA A 85 10.58 -0.11 9.38
N GLY A 86 10.87 -0.78 8.26
CA GLY A 86 10.30 -0.45 6.95
C GLY A 86 8.76 -0.50 6.97
N PRO A 87 8.04 0.43 6.31
CA PRO A 87 6.59 0.42 6.30
C PRO A 87 6.00 -0.78 5.56
N ASP A 88 4.81 -1.23 5.98
CA ASP A 88 4.05 -2.29 5.31
C ASP A 88 3.41 -1.78 4.00
N ILE A 89 2.93 -0.54 4.02
CA ILE A 89 2.29 0.13 2.89
C ILE A 89 3.10 1.39 2.57
N ILE A 90 3.45 1.57 1.30
CA ILE A 90 4.31 2.68 0.86
C ILE A 90 3.66 3.38 -0.32
N GLY A 91 3.22 4.62 -0.11
CA GLY A 91 2.82 5.52 -1.18
C GLY A 91 4.02 6.37 -1.60
N HIS A 92 4.68 6.04 -2.71
CA HIS A 92 5.79 6.82 -3.26
C HIS A 92 5.58 7.05 -4.76
N GLY A 93 6.34 7.96 -5.35
CA GLY A 93 6.37 8.18 -6.79
C GLY A 93 6.95 6.99 -7.55
N ILE A 94 6.50 6.85 -8.79
CA ILE A 94 6.87 5.78 -9.73
C ILE A 94 8.39 5.65 -9.91
N LEU A 95 9.11 6.77 -9.87
CA LEU A 95 10.56 6.81 -10.04
C LEU A 95 11.32 6.09 -8.91
N SER A 96 10.68 5.80 -7.77
CA SER A 96 11.29 5.05 -6.67
C SER A 96 11.37 3.55 -6.91
N ILE A 97 10.54 2.97 -7.79
CA ILE A 97 10.37 1.51 -7.91
C ILE A 97 11.71 0.84 -8.19
N ALA A 98 12.42 1.24 -9.24
CA ALA A 98 13.66 0.57 -9.65
C ALA A 98 14.72 0.56 -8.53
N SER A 99 15.00 1.72 -7.93
CA SER A 99 16.04 1.83 -6.90
C SER A 99 15.67 1.11 -5.61
N ARG A 100 14.38 1.11 -5.22
CA ARG A 100 13.91 0.43 -4.01
C ARG A 100 13.86 -1.08 -4.18
N VAL A 101 13.51 -1.58 -5.38
CA VAL A 101 13.62 -3.01 -5.70
C VAL A 101 15.07 -3.47 -5.68
N GLU A 102 15.99 -2.72 -6.31
CA GLU A 102 17.42 -3.09 -6.31
C GLU A 102 18.06 -3.04 -4.92
N ALA A 103 17.54 -2.20 -4.02
CA ALA A 103 17.92 -2.17 -2.61
C ALA A 103 17.24 -3.26 -1.74
N GLY A 104 16.34 -4.08 -2.32
CA GLY A 104 15.61 -5.12 -1.58
C GLY A 104 14.51 -4.59 -0.66
N HIS A 105 14.08 -3.35 -0.84
CA HIS A 105 13.05 -2.72 0.00
C HIS A 105 11.63 -3.07 -0.42
N TYR A 106 11.38 -3.27 -1.72
CA TYR A 106 10.05 -3.60 -2.24
C TYR A 106 10.00 -5.07 -2.64
N VAL A 107 8.93 -5.74 -2.23
CA VAL A 107 8.65 -7.14 -2.57
C VAL A 107 7.70 -7.21 -3.77
N PRO A 108 7.83 -8.23 -4.62
CA PRO A 108 6.92 -8.39 -5.75
C PRO A 108 5.50 -8.73 -5.25
N LEU A 109 4.51 -8.21 -5.96
CA LEU A 109 3.08 -8.35 -5.72
C LEU A 109 2.36 -9.09 -6.86
N THR A 110 3.09 -9.58 -7.86
CA THR A 110 2.52 -10.19 -9.07
C THR A 110 1.54 -11.32 -8.75
N GLU A 111 1.90 -12.23 -7.83
CA GLU A 111 1.03 -13.35 -7.45
C GLU A 111 -0.27 -12.87 -6.80
N GLN A 112 -0.17 -11.87 -5.92
CA GLN A 112 -1.29 -11.27 -5.22
C GLN A 112 -2.20 -10.53 -6.20
N TYR A 113 -1.60 -9.76 -7.12
CA TYR A 113 -2.32 -9.04 -8.17
C TYR A 113 -3.09 -9.99 -9.08
N GLU A 114 -2.48 -11.09 -9.54
CA GLU A 114 -3.13 -12.04 -10.43
C GLU A 114 -4.34 -12.76 -9.80
N LYS A 115 -4.32 -12.91 -8.47
CA LYS A 115 -5.40 -13.49 -7.68
C LYS A 115 -6.45 -12.47 -7.23
N TRP A 116 -6.16 -11.18 -7.36
CA TRP A 116 -7.06 -10.13 -6.89
C TRP A 116 -8.21 -9.94 -7.86
N GLU A 117 -9.45 -10.08 -7.38
CA GLU A 117 -10.65 -9.96 -8.22
C GLU A 117 -10.80 -8.57 -8.86
N GLY A 118 -10.28 -7.52 -8.20
CA GLY A 118 -10.33 -6.15 -8.69
C GLY A 118 -9.28 -5.82 -9.76
N LYS A 119 -8.45 -6.78 -10.19
CA LYS A 119 -7.36 -6.49 -11.15
C LYS A 119 -7.85 -5.95 -12.48
N ASP A 120 -9.02 -6.41 -12.94
CA ASP A 120 -9.61 -5.99 -14.22
C ASP A 120 -10.23 -4.57 -14.16
N ASP A 121 -10.38 -3.99 -12.96
CA ASP A 121 -10.82 -2.60 -12.76
C ASP A 121 -9.67 -1.59 -12.94
N ILE A 122 -8.42 -2.08 -13.00
CA ILE A 122 -7.23 -1.25 -13.17
C ILE A 122 -6.85 -1.22 -14.64
N PHE A 123 -6.70 -0.02 -15.20
CA PHE A 123 -6.18 0.13 -16.55
C PHE A 123 -4.78 -0.51 -16.64
N PRO A 124 -4.50 -1.36 -17.64
CA PRO A 124 -3.20 -2.04 -17.76
C PRO A 124 -2.00 -1.09 -17.70
N GLN A 125 -2.15 0.11 -18.28
CA GLN A 125 -1.10 1.13 -18.28
C GLN A 125 -0.74 1.61 -16.86
N LEU A 126 -1.63 1.49 -15.88
CA LEU A 126 -1.36 1.84 -14.48
C LEU A 126 -0.60 0.73 -13.74
N VAL A 127 -0.76 -0.52 -14.18
CA VAL A 127 0.01 -1.67 -13.70
C VAL A 127 1.44 -1.58 -14.25
N ASP A 128 1.59 -1.18 -15.51
CA ASP A 128 2.90 -0.96 -16.14
C ASP A 128 3.75 0.04 -15.36
N LEU A 129 3.14 1.07 -14.74
CA LEU A 129 3.85 2.07 -13.94
C LEU A 129 4.50 1.48 -12.67
N GLY A 130 3.95 0.40 -12.11
CA GLY A 130 4.52 -0.28 -10.96
C GLY A 130 5.34 -1.52 -11.32
N THR A 131 5.51 -1.81 -12.61
CA THR A 131 6.20 -3.01 -13.08
C THR A 131 7.69 -2.75 -13.32
N TYR A 132 8.53 -3.64 -12.81
CA TYR A 132 9.98 -3.56 -12.98
C TYR A 132 10.57 -4.95 -13.18
N LYS A 133 11.43 -5.13 -14.21
CA LYS A 133 12.04 -6.42 -14.57
C LYS A 133 11.02 -7.59 -14.70
N GLY A 134 9.80 -7.29 -15.17
CA GLY A 134 8.76 -8.28 -15.44
C GLY A 134 7.87 -8.64 -14.24
N GLU A 135 8.10 -8.03 -13.08
CA GLU A 135 7.30 -8.24 -11.86
C GLU A 135 6.60 -6.95 -11.46
N ILE A 136 5.40 -7.07 -10.89
CA ILE A 136 4.61 -5.95 -10.36
C ILE A 136 5.09 -5.67 -8.94
N TYR A 137 5.51 -4.44 -8.64
CA TYR A 137 5.94 -3.99 -7.31
C TYR A 137 5.02 -2.94 -6.68
N GLY A 138 4.04 -2.46 -7.43
CA GLY A 138 3.06 -1.49 -6.95
C GLY A 138 1.92 -1.31 -7.95
N ILE A 139 0.83 -0.72 -7.48
CA ILE A 139 -0.33 -0.37 -8.30
C ILE A 139 -0.52 1.15 -8.19
N ALA A 140 -0.60 1.85 -9.33
CA ALA A 140 -0.72 3.29 -9.32
C ALA A 140 -2.11 3.73 -8.81
N TYR A 141 -2.16 4.41 -7.67
CA TYR A 141 -3.40 4.93 -7.06
C TYR A 141 -3.68 6.41 -7.38
N SER A 142 -2.64 7.18 -7.71
CA SER A 142 -2.74 8.60 -8.10
C SER A 142 -1.72 8.92 -9.21
N PRO A 143 -1.92 8.39 -10.43
CA PRO A 143 -1.04 8.69 -11.56
C PRO A 143 -1.31 10.12 -12.05
N ALA A 144 -0.31 11.01 -11.95
CA ALA A 144 -0.42 12.40 -12.38
C ALA A 144 0.40 12.68 -13.66
N PRO A 145 -0.19 12.58 -14.87
CA PRO A 145 0.47 12.97 -16.11
C PRO A 145 0.19 14.45 -16.40
N TYR A 146 0.98 15.36 -15.86
CA TYR A 146 0.85 16.79 -16.18
C TYR A 146 1.12 17.03 -17.67
N VAL A 147 0.18 17.69 -18.36
CA VAL A 147 0.27 17.98 -19.80
C VAL A 147 0.19 19.49 -20.05
N PHE A 148 1.04 19.98 -20.96
CA PHE A 148 0.92 21.33 -21.51
C PHE A 148 0.07 21.29 -22.78
N ALA A 149 -0.81 22.27 -22.94
CA ALA A 149 -1.54 22.53 -24.17
C ALA A 149 -1.25 23.96 -24.64
N TYR A 150 -1.35 24.19 -25.95
CA TYR A 150 -1.12 25.50 -26.58
C TYR A 150 -2.41 26.00 -27.25
N ARG A 151 -2.46 27.30 -27.56
CA ARG A 151 -3.39 27.90 -28.51
C ARG A 151 -2.60 28.52 -29.66
#